data_AF-A0A7J0EYR2-F1
#
_entry.id   AF-A0A7J0EYR2-F1
#
_cell.length_a   1.000
_cell.length_b   1.000
_cell.length_c   1.000
_cell.angle_alpha   90.00
_cell.angle_beta   90.00
_cell.angle_gamma   90.00
#
_symmetry.space_group_name_H-M   'P 1'
#
loop_
_entity.id
_entity.type
_entity.pdbx_description
1 polymer ?
#
loop_
_entity_poly.entity_id
_entity_poly.type
_entity_poly.pdbx_seq_one_letter_code
_entity_poly.pdbx_strand_id
1 'polypeptide(L)'
;MELHGYAIDICKALLLLWHLDNLLLRNDGRLYHVDFGFILGRDPKPFPPPMKLCKEMVEAMGGAESQYYTRFKSYCCEAYNLLRKSGNLILNLFHLMAGSNIPDIASDPEKGILKLQEKFRLDLDNEKCIHFFQYLINESVSALFPQMVETIHRWAQYWR
;
A
#
# COMPACT_ATOMS: atom_id res chain seq x y z
N MET A 1 -20.35 4.97 -3.24
CA MET A 1 -20.04 3.92 -2.23
C MET A 1 -18.68 3.27 -2.52
N GLU A 2 -17.91 3.78 -3.50
CA GLU A 2 -16.76 3.11 -4.14
C GLU A 2 -15.37 3.33 -3.48
N LEU A 3 -15.15 4.40 -2.71
CA LEU A 3 -13.81 4.72 -2.17
C LEU A 3 -13.36 3.82 -0.99
N HIS A 4 -14.30 3.21 -0.27
CA HIS A 4 -13.99 2.36 0.88
C HIS A 4 -13.32 1.04 0.47
N GLY A 5 -13.83 0.38 -0.58
CA GLY A 5 -13.23 -0.87 -1.09
C GLY A 5 -11.82 -0.62 -1.63
N TYR A 6 -11.65 0.47 -2.38
CA TYR A 6 -10.38 0.91 -2.93
C TYR A 6 -9.31 1.17 -1.84
N ALA A 7 -9.68 1.86 -0.77
CA ALA A 7 -8.82 2.11 0.38
C ALA A 7 -8.43 0.81 1.11
N ILE A 8 -9.38 -0.12 1.26
CA ILE A 8 -9.12 -1.41 1.91
C ILE A 8 -8.13 -2.24 1.07
N ASP A 9 -8.29 -2.29 -0.25
CA ASP A 9 -7.42 -3.09 -1.11
C ASP A 9 -6.01 -2.47 -1.24
N ILE A 10 -5.90 -1.14 -1.17
CA ILE A 10 -4.59 -0.46 -1.06
C ILE A 10 -3.96 -0.67 0.31
N CYS A 11 -4.72 -0.65 1.40
CA CYS A 11 -4.18 -0.98 2.72
C CYS A 11 -3.74 -2.44 2.81
N LYS A 12 -4.46 -3.37 2.17
CA LYS A 12 -4.02 -4.77 2.05
C LYS A 12 -2.74 -4.88 1.23
N ALA A 13 -2.66 -4.19 0.09
CA ALA A 13 -1.43 -4.13 -0.69
C ALA A 13 -0.28 -3.56 0.17
N LEU A 14 -0.50 -2.46 0.88
CA LEU A 14 0.51 -1.83 1.73
C LEU A 14 1.12 -2.75 2.81
N LEU A 15 0.25 -3.50 3.48
CA LEU A 15 0.62 -4.34 4.61
C LEU A 15 1.13 -5.72 4.18
N LEU A 16 0.61 -6.29 3.09
CA LEU A 16 0.81 -7.69 2.75
C LEU A 16 1.51 -7.92 1.39
N LEU A 17 1.46 -7.00 0.43
CA LEU A 17 1.83 -7.29 -0.98
C LEU A 17 2.60 -6.17 -1.67
N TRP A 18 3.73 -6.52 -2.29
CA TRP A 18 4.69 -5.53 -2.80
C TRP A 18 4.53 -5.16 -4.28
N HIS A 19 3.52 -5.64 -5.02
CA HIS A 19 3.40 -5.36 -6.47
C HIS A 19 2.06 -4.73 -6.86
N LEU A 20 2.12 -3.67 -7.69
CA LEU A 20 0.95 -3.01 -8.32
C LEU A 20 0.53 -3.69 -9.63
N ASP A 21 1.43 -4.47 -10.24
CA ASP A 21 1.28 -4.99 -11.61
C ASP A 21 0.14 -6.03 -11.73
N ASN A 22 -0.48 -6.39 -10.60
CA ASN A 22 -1.56 -7.37 -10.50
C ASN A 22 -2.87 -6.77 -10.00
N LEU A 23 -3.07 -5.45 -10.12
CA LEU A 23 -4.33 -4.79 -9.79
C LEU A 23 -5.28 -4.75 -10.99
N LEU A 24 -6.32 -5.56 -10.93
CA LEU A 24 -7.41 -5.54 -11.90
C LEU A 24 -8.48 -4.55 -11.46
N LEU A 25 -8.94 -3.70 -12.38
CA LEU A 25 -10.12 -2.86 -12.20
C LEU A 25 -11.33 -3.54 -12.87
N ARG A 26 -12.39 -3.74 -12.11
CA ARG A 26 -13.66 -4.24 -12.63
C ARG A 26 -14.54 -3.08 -13.10
N ASN A 27 -15.47 -3.34 -14.03
CA ASN A 27 -16.40 -2.35 -14.56
C ASN A 27 -17.28 -1.66 -13.50
N ASP A 28 -17.38 -2.22 -12.29
CA ASP A 28 -18.09 -1.63 -11.14
C ASP A 28 -17.18 -0.77 -10.24
N GLY A 29 -15.95 -0.48 -10.68
CA GLY A 29 -14.98 0.38 -9.98
C GLY A 29 -14.19 -0.31 -8.87
N ARG A 30 -14.35 -1.62 -8.67
CA ARG A 30 -13.61 -2.38 -7.65
C ARG A 30 -12.22 -2.78 -8.16
N LEU A 31 -11.23 -2.69 -7.27
CA LEU A 31 -9.88 -3.20 -7.51
C LEU A 31 -9.73 -4.61 -6.94
N TYR A 32 -8.97 -5.45 -7.63
CA TYR A 32 -8.61 -6.78 -7.18
C TYR A 32 -7.13 -7.01 -7.39
N HIS A 33 -6.44 -7.50 -6.37
CA HIS A 33 -5.08 -8.00 -6.52
C HIS A 33 -5.11 -9.48 -6.87
N VAL A 34 -4.52 -9.88 -8.00
CA VAL A 34 -4.66 -11.25 -8.54
C VAL A 34 -3.41 -12.11 -8.43
N ASP A 35 -2.28 -11.58 -7.98
CA ASP A 35 -1.07 -12.39 -7.87
C ASP A 35 -0.23 -12.05 -6.64
N PHE A 36 -0.10 -13.05 -5.78
CA PHE A 36 0.58 -13.05 -4.49
C PHE A 36 1.95 -13.75 -4.57
N GLY A 37 2.56 -13.85 -5.75
CA GLY A 37 3.80 -14.59 -6.00
C GLY A 37 5.03 -14.05 -5.28
N PHE A 38 4.95 -12.82 -4.72
CA PHE A 38 5.93 -12.25 -3.81
C PHE A 38 5.23 -11.71 -2.55
N ILE A 39 5.38 -12.42 -1.43
CA ILE A 39 4.84 -12.03 -0.13
C ILE A 39 6.01 -11.69 0.81
N LEU A 40 5.77 -10.91 1.88
CA LEU A 40 6.76 -10.62 2.95
C LEU A 40 8.00 -9.83 2.53
N GLY A 41 7.89 -9.13 1.41
CA GLY A 41 8.84 -8.09 1.04
C GLY A 41 10.11 -8.55 0.38
N ARG A 42 9.99 -9.50 -0.54
CA ARG A 42 10.88 -9.60 -1.69
C ARG A 42 10.35 -8.67 -2.78
N ASP A 43 10.97 -7.51 -2.96
CA ASP A 43 10.88 -6.77 -4.23
C ASP A 43 12.17 -7.10 -4.98
N PRO A 44 12.14 -7.42 -6.28
CA PRO A 44 13.34 -7.38 -7.11
C PRO A 44 13.98 -5.98 -7.14
N LYS A 45 13.25 -4.91 -6.78
CA LYS A 45 13.77 -3.53 -6.73
C LYS A 45 14.45 -3.23 -5.38
N PRO A 46 15.64 -2.59 -5.38
CA PRO A 46 16.40 -2.35 -4.15
C PRO A 46 15.78 -1.31 -3.19
N PHE A 47 14.91 -0.42 -3.68
CA PHE A 47 14.28 0.64 -2.87
C PHE A 47 12.82 0.88 -3.30
N PRO A 48 11.89 -0.03 -2.95
CA PRO A 48 10.49 0.19 -3.26
C PRO A 48 9.92 1.36 -2.43
N PRO A 49 8.99 2.16 -3.00
CA PRO A 49 8.31 3.20 -2.23
C PRO A 49 7.52 2.58 -1.07
N PRO A 50 7.35 3.30 0.05
CA PRO A 50 6.71 2.76 1.25
C PRO A 50 5.23 2.41 1.02
N MET A 51 4.54 3.20 0.18
CA MET A 51 3.23 2.89 -0.35
C MET A 51 3.28 2.83 -1.87
N LYS A 52 2.70 1.75 -2.41
CA LYS A 52 2.51 1.62 -3.84
C LYS A 52 1.17 2.26 -4.23
N LEU A 53 1.20 3.58 -4.33
CA LEU A 53 0.15 4.42 -4.91
C LEU A 53 0.74 5.00 -6.19
N CYS A 54 0.15 4.73 -7.35
CA CYS A 54 0.64 5.33 -8.60
C CYS A 54 -0.11 6.62 -8.95
N LYS A 55 0.50 7.42 -9.82
CA LYS A 55 0.05 8.76 -10.21
C LYS A 55 -1.38 8.73 -10.76
N GLU A 56 -1.66 7.75 -11.62
CA GLU A 56 -2.93 7.55 -12.30
C GLU A 56 -4.07 7.32 -11.30
N MET A 57 -3.78 6.69 -10.15
CA MET A 57 -4.76 6.48 -9.08
C MET A 57 -5.13 7.79 -8.39
N VAL A 58 -4.15 8.67 -8.16
CA VAL A 58 -4.38 9.98 -7.55
C VAL A 58 -5.14 10.90 -8.51
N GLU A 59 -4.77 10.89 -9.79
CA GLU A 59 -5.46 11.65 -10.83
C GLU A 59 -6.90 11.14 -11.04
N ALA A 60 -7.13 9.83 -11.00
CA ALA A 60 -8.47 9.24 -11.07
C ALA A 60 -9.37 9.65 -9.89
N MET A 61 -8.78 9.98 -8.73
CA MET A 61 -9.50 10.56 -7.60
C MET A 61 -9.75 12.07 -7.76
N GLY A 62 -9.29 12.70 -8.83
CA GLY A 62 -9.41 14.15 -9.04
C GLY A 62 -8.22 14.95 -8.55
N GLY A 63 -7.09 14.31 -8.25
CA GLY A 63 -5.84 14.94 -7.83
C GLY A 63 -5.66 15.05 -6.31
N ALA A 64 -4.46 15.44 -5.89
CA ALA A 64 -4.06 15.49 -4.48
C ALA A 64 -4.84 16.51 -3.63
N GLU A 65 -5.39 17.55 -4.25
CA GLU A 65 -6.21 18.57 -3.59
C GLU A 65 -7.72 18.24 -3.58
N SER A 66 -8.11 17.10 -4.16
CA SER A 66 -9.52 16.72 -4.23
C SER A 66 -10.09 16.26 -2.89
N GLN A 67 -11.39 16.49 -2.69
CA GLN A 67 -12.11 15.96 -1.54
C GLN A 67 -12.13 14.42 -1.54
N TYR A 68 -12.14 13.79 -2.72
CA TYR A 68 -12.11 12.34 -2.86
C TYR A 68 -10.76 11.77 -2.40
N TYR A 69 -9.64 12.40 -2.75
CA TYR A 69 -8.32 12.01 -2.26
C TYR A 69 -8.20 12.19 -0.73
N THR A 70 -8.75 13.27 -0.19
CA THR A 70 -8.81 13.48 1.27
C THR A 70 -9.60 12.36 1.96
N ARG A 71 -10.75 11.99 1.39
CA ARG A 71 -11.60 10.90 1.91
C ARG A 71 -10.91 9.54 1.79
N PHE A 72 -10.21 9.31 0.67
CA PHE A 72 -9.37 8.13 0.45
C PHE A 72 -8.31 7.98 1.56
N LYS A 73 -7.57 9.06 1.87
CA LYS A 73 -6.58 9.06 2.97
C LYS A 73 -7.22 8.68 4.31
N SER A 74 -8.38 9.25 4.64
CA SER A 74 -9.13 8.92 5.86
C SER A 74 -9.48 7.43 5.94
N TYR A 75 -10.00 6.87 4.84
CA TYR A 75 -10.37 5.46 4.78
C TYR A 75 -9.16 4.54 4.88
N CYS A 76 -8.02 4.91 4.32
CA CYS A 76 -6.81 4.13 4.48
C CYS A 76 -6.34 4.12 5.94
N CYS A 77 -6.37 5.26 6.63
CA CYS A 77 -6.03 5.33 8.04
C CYS A 77 -6.98 4.48 8.90
N GLU A 78 -8.29 4.54 8.63
CA GLU A 78 -9.29 3.73 9.34
C GLU A 78 -9.09 2.23 9.09
N ALA A 79 -8.93 1.83 7.82
CA ALA A 79 -8.68 0.44 7.44
C ALA A 79 -7.39 -0.09 8.06
N TYR A 80 -6.32 0.71 8.07
CA TYR A 80 -5.06 0.37 8.71
C TYR A 80 -5.24 0.15 10.21
N ASN A 81 -5.93 1.05 10.92
CA ASN A 81 -6.25 0.88 12.34
C ASN A 81 -7.10 -0.37 12.61
N LEU A 82 -8.09 -0.68 11.76
CA LEU A 82 -8.89 -1.89 11.88
C LEU A 82 -8.05 -3.16 11.71
N LEU A 83 -7.17 -3.20 10.70
CA LEU A 83 -6.25 -4.32 10.47
C LEU A 83 -5.28 -4.50 11.65
N ARG A 84 -4.76 -3.40 12.22
CA ARG A 84 -3.88 -3.43 13.40
C ARG A 84 -4.54 -4.05 14.62
N LYS A 85 -5.84 -3.85 14.83
CA LYS A 85 -6.58 -4.51 15.93
C LYS A 85 -6.53 -6.04 15.83
N SER A 86 -6.46 -6.57 14.61
CA SER A 86 -6.29 -8.00 14.33
C SER A 86 -4.83 -8.40 14.07
N GLY A 87 -3.87 -7.49 14.25
CA GLY A 87 -2.46 -7.71 13.90
C GLY A 87 -1.83 -8.88 14.63
N ASN A 88 -2.10 -9.05 15.93
CA ASN A 88 -1.60 -10.19 16.71
C ASN A 88 -2.09 -11.54 16.16
N LEU A 89 -3.35 -11.61 15.72
CA LEU A 89 -3.89 -12.81 15.09
C LEU A 89 -3.16 -13.11 13.77
N ILE A 90 -2.98 -12.09 12.93
CA ILE A 90 -2.28 -12.22 11.64
C ILE A 90 -0.83 -12.69 11.88
N LEU A 91 -0.13 -12.11 12.85
CA LEU A 91 1.24 -12.51 13.21
C LEU A 91 1.30 -13.96 13.68
N ASN A 92 0.37 -14.39 14.53
CA ASN A 92 0.31 -15.78 15.00
C ASN A 92 0.03 -16.76 13.86
N LEU A 93 -0.86 -16.40 12.92
CA LEU A 93 -1.09 -17.22 11.72
C LEU A 93 0.18 -17.33 10.88
N PHE A 94 0.93 -16.24 10.69
CA PHE A 94 2.23 -16.28 10.01
C PHE A 94 3.26 -17.13 10.74
N HIS A 95 3.27 -17.11 12.07
CA HIS A 95 4.13 -17.98 12.87
C HIS A 95 3.80 -19.46 12.67
N LEU A 96 2.53 -19.81 12.56
CA LEU A 96 2.10 -21.19 12.24
C LEU A 96 2.44 -21.58 10.80
N MET A 97 2.40 -20.62 9.86
CA MET A 97 2.80 -20.84 8.46
C MET A 97 4.31 -20.96 8.25
N ALA A 98 5.14 -20.64 9.25
CA ALA A 98 6.59 -20.75 9.16
C ALA A 98 7.07 -22.17 8.79
N GLY A 99 6.33 -23.20 9.20
CA GLY A 99 6.60 -24.61 8.86
C GLY A 99 5.96 -25.09 7.55
N SER A 100 5.33 -24.20 6.78
CA SER A 100 4.68 -24.56 5.51
C SER A 100 5.68 -24.57 4.35
N ASN A 101 5.34 -25.29 3.27
CA ASN A 101 6.13 -25.35 2.04
C ASN A 101 5.97 -24.11 1.13
N ILE A 102 5.55 -22.96 1.68
CA ILE A 102 5.42 -21.72 0.90
C ILE A 102 6.83 -21.12 0.71
N PRO A 103 7.38 -21.05 -0.51
CA PRO A 103 8.80 -20.75 -0.75
C PRO A 103 9.29 -19.43 -0.14
N ASP A 104 8.45 -18.39 -0.17
CA ASP A 104 8.79 -17.07 0.36
C ASP A 104 8.74 -16.99 1.89
N ILE A 105 7.91 -17.81 2.53
CA ILE A 105 7.80 -17.89 3.99
C ILE A 105 8.88 -18.82 4.55
N ALA A 106 9.07 -19.98 3.91
CA ALA A 106 9.97 -21.03 4.36
C ALA A 106 11.46 -20.63 4.33
N SER A 107 11.84 -19.69 3.45
CA SER A 107 13.26 -19.32 3.31
C SER A 107 13.82 -18.53 4.50
N ASP A 108 12.99 -17.70 5.14
CA ASP A 108 13.37 -16.88 6.29
C ASP A 108 12.11 -16.39 7.03
N PRO A 109 11.45 -17.28 7.80
CA PRO A 109 10.18 -16.97 8.44
C PRO A 109 10.30 -15.87 9.49
N GLU A 110 11.40 -15.86 10.25
CA GLU A 110 11.63 -14.88 11.32
C GLU A 110 11.76 -13.46 10.75
N LYS A 111 12.53 -13.28 9.67
CA LYS A 111 12.63 -11.98 8.99
C LYS A 111 11.30 -11.53 8.40
N GLY A 112 10.50 -12.47 7.88
CA GLY A 112 9.16 -12.19 7.39
C GLY A 112 8.22 -11.67 8.49
N ILE A 113 8.24 -12.33 9.65
CA ILE A 113 7.46 -11.94 10.84
C ILE A 113 7.94 -10.58 11.37
N LEU A 114 9.25 -10.35 11.45
CA LEU A 114 9.81 -9.06 11.88
C LEU A 114 9.33 -7.92 10.97
N LYS A 115 9.40 -8.10 9.65
CA LYS A 115 8.89 -7.12 8.68
C LYS A 115 7.40 -6.86 8.83
N LEU A 116 6.59 -7.89 9.11
CA LEU A 116 5.17 -7.70 9.38
C LEU A 116 4.95 -6.88 10.66
N GLN A 117 5.71 -7.14 11.72
CA GLN A 117 5.64 -6.36 12.96
C GLN A 117 6.01 -4.89 12.72
N GLU A 118 7.09 -4.63 11.99
CA GLU A 118 7.50 -3.29 11.58
C GLU A 118 6.43 -2.58 10.75
N LYS A 119 5.69 -3.31 9.92
CA LYS A 119 4.59 -2.78 9.11
C LYS A 119 3.30 -2.54 9.89
N PHE A 120 2.97 -3.39 10.85
CA PHE A 120 1.77 -3.22 11.68
C PHE A 120 1.92 -2.15 12.75
N ARG A 121 3.16 -1.81 13.14
CA ARG A 121 3.47 -0.79 14.16
C ARG A 121 2.54 -0.86 15.37
N LEU A 122 2.39 -2.07 15.94
CA LEU A 122 1.49 -2.32 17.07
C LEU A 122 1.86 -1.50 18.31
N ASP A 123 3.07 -0.95 18.34
CA ASP A 123 3.61 -0.02 19.34
C ASP A 123 2.95 1.37 19.33
N LEU A 124 2.32 1.79 18.22
CA LEU A 124 1.73 3.12 18.10
C LEU A 124 0.28 3.17 18.59
N ASP A 125 -0.14 4.25 19.25
CA ASP A 125 -1.57 4.49 19.47
C ASP A 125 -2.29 4.88 18.17
N ASN A 126 -3.63 4.95 18.20
CA ASN A 126 -4.44 5.24 17.01
C ASN A 126 -4.15 6.61 16.39
N GLU A 127 -3.78 7.61 17.20
CA GLU A 127 -3.51 8.97 16.70
C GLU A 127 -2.14 9.04 16.02
N LYS A 128 -1.09 8.53 16.69
CA LYS A 128 0.26 8.41 16.10
C LYS A 128 0.25 7.56 14.84
N CYS A 129 -0.61 6.55 14.79
CA CYS A 129 -0.85 5.73 13.62
C CYS A 129 -1.33 6.54 12.42
N ILE A 130 -2.31 7.41 12.62
CA ILE A 130 -2.85 8.26 11.56
C ILE A 130 -1.76 9.16 11.01
N HIS A 131 -0.96 9.79 11.89
CA HIS A 131 0.17 10.62 11.49
C HIS A 131 1.24 9.83 10.72
N PHE A 132 1.63 8.66 11.24
CA PHE A 132 2.58 7.77 10.57
C PHE A 132 2.08 7.36 9.18
N PHE A 133 0.82 6.96 9.08
CA PHE A 133 0.26 6.50 7.82
C PHE A 133 0.16 7.65 6.82
N GLN A 134 -0.31 8.83 7.24
CA GLN A 134 -0.33 10.03 6.39
C GLN A 134 1.06 10.42 5.90
N TYR A 135 2.09 10.28 6.74
CA TYR A 135 3.48 10.47 6.33
C TYR A 135 3.87 9.49 5.21
N LEU A 136 3.56 8.19 5.34
CA LEU A 136 3.84 7.21 4.28
C LEU A 136 3.12 7.52 2.96
N ILE A 137 1.85 7.98 3.03
CA ILE A 137 1.10 8.42 1.86
C ILE A 137 1.83 9.58 1.19
N ASN A 138 2.16 10.62 1.96
CA ASN A 138 2.79 11.82 1.44
C ASN A 138 4.18 11.54 0.87
N GLU A 139 5.02 10.74 1.53
CA GLU A 139 6.32 10.32 0.99
C GLU A 139 6.17 9.60 -0.35
N SER A 140 5.15 8.75 -0.47
CA SER A 140 4.90 8.00 -1.70
C SER A 140 4.42 8.90 -2.83
N VAL A 141 3.60 9.91 -2.54
CA VAL A 141 3.20 10.91 -3.56
C VAL A 141 4.34 11.87 -3.89
N SER A 142 5.12 12.33 -2.89
CA SER A 142 6.34 13.13 -3.06
C SER A 142 7.36 12.46 -3.98
N ALA A 143 7.53 11.14 -3.89
CA ALA A 143 8.37 10.39 -4.81
C ALA A 143 7.86 10.42 -6.28
N LEU A 144 6.56 10.65 -6.49
CA LEU A 144 5.92 10.73 -7.81
C LEU A 144 5.89 12.15 -8.37
N PHE A 145 5.90 13.18 -7.52
CA PHE A 145 5.82 14.59 -7.94
C PHE A 145 6.91 15.01 -8.95
N PRO A 146 8.20 14.66 -8.78
CA PRO A 146 9.24 14.97 -9.76
C PRO A 146 8.95 14.36 -11.14
N GLN A 147 8.47 13.11 -11.19
CA GLN A 147 8.10 12.42 -12.43
C GLN A 147 6.90 13.11 -13.10
N MET A 148 5.97 13.65 -12.31
CA MET A 148 4.82 14.40 -12.79
C MET A 148 5.24 15.73 -13.45
N VAL A 149 6.09 16.52 -12.78
CA VAL A 149 6.62 17.78 -13.33
C VAL A 149 7.38 17.51 -14.63
N GLU A 150 8.19 16.45 -14.66
CA GLU A 150 8.96 16.09 -15.85
C GLU A 150 8.06 15.66 -17.03
N THR A 151 7.01 14.89 -16.77
CA THR A 151 6.05 14.45 -17.81
C THR A 151 5.27 15.63 -18.38
N ILE A 152 4.80 16.55 -17.52
CA ILE A 152 4.10 17.77 -17.93
C ILE A 152 5.04 18.67 -18.73
N HIS A 153 6.30 18.80 -18.31
CA HIS A 153 7.29 19.58 -19.04
C HIS A 153 7.56 19.00 -20.43
N ARG A 154 7.71 17.68 -20.57
CA ARG A 154 7.87 17.01 -21.87
C ARG A 154 6.66 17.20 -22.77
N TRP A 155 5.45 17.08 -22.22
CA TRP A 155 4.22 17.40 -22.96
C TRP A 155 4.21 18.85 -23.42
N ALA A 156 4.47 19.80 -22.53
CA ALA A 156 4.54 21.21 -22.87
C ALA A 156 5.60 21.53 -23.93
N GLN A 157 6.70 20.79 -23.98
CA GLN A 157 7.71 20.88 -25.04
C GLN A 157 7.29 20.22 -26.35
N TYR A 158 6.49 19.15 -26.32
CA TYR A 158 5.97 18.48 -27.52
C TYR A 158 4.93 19.33 -28.27
N TRP A 159 4.16 20.12 -27.53
CA TRP A 159 3.13 21.03 -28.07
C TRP A 159 3.67 22.45 -28.37
N ARG A 160 4.99 22.60 -28.43
CA ARG A 160 5.69 23.83 -28.78
C ARG A 160 6.42 23.66 -30.10
#